data_AF-A0A074S787-F1
#
_entry.id   AF-A0A074S787-F1
#
_cell.length_a   1.000
_cell.length_b   1.000
_cell.length_c   1.000
_cell.angle_alpha   90.00
_cell.angle_beta   90.00
_cell.angle_gamma   90.00
#
_symmetry.space_group_name_H-M   'P 1'
#
loop_
_entity.id
_entity.type
_entity.pdbx_description
1 polymer ?
#
loop_
_entity_poly.entity_id
_entity_poly.type
_entity_poly.pdbx_seq_one_letter_code
_entity_poly.pdbx_strand_id
1 'polypeptide(L)'
;MLATQCALSIAQVAAQLAPVPYIRPVVQTLTIVFQVVEAVRVNRSQWMLLRDQCMMVLQMGAQAIGANDKDHPSFKEAAQKLKNTLVHIAVRIEHYNNMHNMIAFMKYRAISDKIRSHFQDLDECLHMFSFSTDVARAQWESDFEAVRE
;
A
#
# COMPACT_ATOMS: atom_id res chain seq x y z
N MET A 1 16.21 0.19 16.17
CA MET A 1 16.82 0.59 14.89
C MET A 1 17.02 -0.66 14.02
N LEU A 2 16.08 -0.94 13.13
CA LEU A 2 16.31 -1.77 11.94
C LEU A 2 15.94 -0.89 10.74
N ALA A 3 16.80 0.09 10.48
CA ALA A 3 16.73 0.89 9.28
C ALA A 3 17.35 0.08 8.13
N THR A 4 16.55 -0.79 7.53
CA THR A 4 16.85 -1.33 6.20
C THR A 4 15.62 -1.17 5.33
N GLN A 5 15.25 0.08 5.04
CA GLN A 5 14.49 0.35 3.84
C GLN A 5 15.47 0.96 2.83
N CYS A 6 16.10 0.07 2.06
CA CYS A 6 16.48 0.46 0.71
C CYS A 6 15.19 0.96 0.06
N ALA A 7 15.05 2.28 -0.10
CA ALA A 7 13.93 2.89 -0.81
C ALA A 7 14.06 2.58 -2.30
N LEU A 8 13.86 1.31 -2.66
CA LEU A 8 13.79 0.88 -4.05
C LEU A 8 12.57 1.55 -4.66
N SER A 9 12.74 2.15 -5.83
CA SER A 9 11.65 2.68 -6.63
C SER A 9 10.74 1.56 -7.15
N ILE A 10 9.52 1.91 -7.54
CA ILE A 10 8.55 0.98 -8.16
C ILE A 10 9.19 0.20 -9.32
N ALA A 11 10.00 0.89 -10.15
CA ALA A 11 10.70 0.30 -11.27
C ALA A 11 11.75 -0.75 -10.84
N GLN A 12 12.48 -0.51 -9.76
CA GLN A 12 13.47 -1.46 -9.24
C GLN A 12 12.80 -2.73 -8.69
N VAL A 13 11.69 -2.60 -7.98
CA VAL A 13 10.93 -3.76 -7.48
C VAL A 13 10.31 -4.56 -8.63
N ALA A 14 9.78 -3.87 -9.65
CA ALA A 14 9.27 -4.52 -10.85
C ALA A 14 10.36 -5.31 -11.59
N ALA A 15 11.57 -4.75 -11.70
CA ALA A 15 12.71 -5.40 -12.34
C ALA A 15 13.15 -6.68 -11.61
N GLN A 16 13.15 -6.68 -10.27
CA GLN A 16 13.48 -7.86 -9.47
C GLN A 16 12.50 -9.03 -9.67
N LEU A 17 11.26 -8.71 -10.04
CA LEU A 17 10.18 -9.68 -10.16
C LEU A 17 9.91 -10.13 -11.60
N ALA A 18 10.64 -9.65 -12.60
CA ALA A 18 10.54 -10.24 -13.93
C ALA A 18 11.10 -11.68 -13.92
N PRO A 19 10.43 -12.68 -14.52
CA PRO A 19 9.26 -12.61 -15.41
C PRO A 19 7.91 -12.98 -14.76
N VAL A 20 7.71 -12.75 -13.45
CA VAL A 20 6.49 -13.13 -12.71
C VAL A 20 5.26 -12.40 -13.29
N PRO A 21 4.35 -13.09 -14.03
CA PRO A 21 3.35 -12.41 -14.86
C PRO A 21 2.31 -11.61 -14.06
N TYR A 22 1.98 -12.08 -12.86
CA TYR A 22 0.94 -11.51 -12.01
C TYR A 22 1.40 -10.27 -11.22
N ILE A 23 2.70 -9.96 -11.20
CA ILE A 23 3.23 -8.78 -10.51
C ILE A 23 3.04 -7.50 -11.31
N ARG A 24 3.18 -7.56 -12.63
CA ARG A 24 3.07 -6.37 -13.50
C ARG A 24 1.77 -5.59 -13.28
N PRO A 25 0.58 -6.22 -13.20
CA PRO A 25 -0.65 -5.52 -12.85
C PRO A 25 -0.59 -4.81 -11.49
N VAL A 26 0.02 -5.42 -10.48
CA VAL A 26 0.17 -4.82 -9.14
C VAL A 26 1.02 -3.56 -9.20
N VAL A 27 2.16 -3.63 -9.91
CA VAL A 27 3.07 -2.49 -10.13
C VAL A 27 2.37 -1.34 -10.85
N GLN A 28 1.55 -1.66 -11.87
CA GLN A 28 0.77 -0.66 -12.60
C GLN A 28 -0.25 0.02 -11.67
N THR A 29 -0.99 -0.74 -10.87
CA THR A 29 -1.94 -0.18 -9.90
C THR A 29 -1.23 0.64 -8.83
N LEU A 30 -0.06 0.22 -8.35
CA LEU A 30 0.71 1.00 -7.38
C LEU A 30 1.17 2.34 -7.96
N THR A 31 1.59 2.36 -9.22
CA THR A 31 1.90 3.62 -9.94
C THR A 31 0.71 4.57 -9.94
N ILE A 32 -0.50 4.04 -10.17
CA ILE A 32 -1.73 4.84 -10.12
C ILE A 32 -1.96 5.40 -8.70
N VAL A 33 -1.80 4.58 -7.66
CA VAL A 33 -1.89 5.04 -6.26
C VAL A 33 -0.94 6.21 -6.01
N PHE A 34 0.32 6.11 -6.43
CA PHE A 34 1.29 7.20 -6.30
C PHE A 34 0.80 8.48 -6.98
N GLN A 35 0.32 8.38 -8.23
CA GLN A 35 -0.17 9.52 -9.00
C GLN A 35 -1.36 10.21 -8.32
N VAL A 36 -2.34 9.45 -7.83
CA VAL A 36 -3.53 10.04 -7.20
C VAL A 36 -3.23 10.60 -5.80
N VAL A 37 -2.26 10.04 -5.07
CA VAL A 37 -1.84 10.58 -3.75
C VAL A 37 -1.17 11.94 -3.89
N GLU A 38 -0.40 12.19 -4.96
CA GLU A 38 0.22 13.50 -5.17
C GLU A 38 -0.80 14.64 -5.35
N ALA A 39 -2.01 14.33 -5.80
CA ALA A 39 -3.10 15.30 -5.98
C ALA A 39 -3.92 15.57 -4.71
N VAL A 40 -3.62 14.90 -3.60
CA VAL A 40 -4.39 14.98 -2.34
C VAL A 40 -4.25 16.33 -1.66
N ARG A 41 -5.40 16.88 -1.26
CA ARG A 41 -5.50 18.20 -0.59
C ARG A 41 -5.73 18.13 0.92
N VAL A 42 -6.31 17.05 1.42
CA VAL A 42 -6.63 16.83 2.84
C VAL A 42 -6.06 15.49 3.30
N ASN A 43 -5.70 15.36 4.58
CA ASN A 43 -5.08 14.14 5.13
C ASN A 43 -3.79 13.73 4.40
N ARG A 44 -3.06 14.68 3.81
CA ARG A 44 -1.94 14.41 2.87
C ARG A 44 -0.89 13.47 3.47
N SER A 45 -0.43 13.74 4.68
CA SER A 45 0.58 12.92 5.36
C SER A 45 0.10 11.48 5.58
N GLN A 46 -1.17 11.29 5.93
CA GLN A 46 -1.77 9.97 6.11
C GLN A 46 -1.88 9.20 4.79
N TRP A 47 -2.25 9.87 3.71
CA TRP A 47 -2.29 9.25 2.37
C TRP A 47 -0.90 8.91 1.84
N MET A 48 0.11 9.76 2.10
CA MET A 48 1.51 9.47 1.79
C MET A 48 2.02 8.27 2.58
N LEU A 49 1.69 8.19 3.88
CA LEU A 49 2.04 7.04 4.69
C LEU A 49 1.42 5.74 4.14
N LEU A 50 0.12 5.76 3.77
CA LEU A 50 -0.54 4.60 3.18
C LEU A 50 0.12 4.18 1.85
N ARG A 51 0.48 5.14 0.99
CA ARG A 51 1.22 4.90 -0.26
C ARG A 51 2.54 4.19 0.00
N ASP A 52 3.29 4.66 1.00
CA ASP A 52 4.60 4.10 1.33
C ASP A 52 4.45 2.66 1.88
N GLN A 53 3.40 2.40 2.67
CA GLN A 53 3.11 1.03 3.09
C GLN A 53 2.66 0.13 1.94
N CYS A 54 1.88 0.62 0.98
CA CYS A 54 1.57 -0.14 -0.23
C CYS A 54 2.84 -0.60 -0.97
N MET A 55 3.85 0.27 -1.04
CA MET A 55 5.14 -0.06 -1.63
C MET A 55 5.91 -1.09 -0.79
N MET A 56 5.93 -0.93 0.53
CA MET A 56 6.58 -1.88 1.43
C MET A 56 5.97 -3.28 1.31
N VAL A 57 4.64 -3.41 1.26
CA VAL A 57 3.96 -4.71 1.08
C VAL A 57 4.38 -5.37 -0.23
N LEU A 58 4.46 -4.60 -1.32
CA LEU A 58 4.95 -5.11 -2.61
C LEU A 58 6.42 -5.57 -2.53
N GLN A 59 7.30 -4.80 -1.87
CA GLN A 59 8.70 -5.18 -1.66
C GLN A 59 8.84 -6.46 -0.85
N MET A 60 8.07 -6.61 0.22
CA MET A 60 8.08 -7.82 1.06
C MET A 60 7.55 -9.02 0.26
N GLY A 61 6.43 -8.86 -0.45
CA GLY A 61 5.93 -9.88 -1.37
C GLY A 61 6.96 -10.26 -2.45
N ALA A 62 7.71 -9.28 -2.96
CA ALA A 62 8.79 -9.50 -3.92
C ALA A 62 9.88 -10.41 -3.35
N GLN A 63 10.32 -10.13 -2.12
CA GLN A 63 11.33 -10.91 -1.42
C GLN A 63 10.84 -12.33 -1.13
N ALA A 64 9.58 -12.48 -0.70
CA ALA A 64 8.97 -13.78 -0.47
C ALA A 64 8.93 -14.63 -1.76
N ILE A 65 8.52 -14.04 -2.89
CA ILE A 65 8.51 -14.72 -4.19
C ILE A 65 9.93 -15.07 -4.65
N GLY A 66 10.90 -14.15 -4.47
CA GLY A 66 12.28 -14.35 -4.86
C GLY A 66 13.00 -15.46 -4.08
N ALA A 67 12.64 -15.64 -2.81
CA ALA A 67 13.23 -16.66 -1.93
C ALA A 67 12.56 -18.05 -2.05
N ASN A 68 11.42 -18.14 -2.72
CA ASN A 68 10.60 -19.36 -2.80
C ASN A 68 10.30 -19.76 -4.26
N ASP A 69 9.49 -20.80 -4.45
CA ASP A 69 8.96 -21.18 -5.75
C ASP A 69 8.00 -20.10 -6.29
N LYS A 70 8.38 -19.47 -7.39
CA LYS A 70 7.67 -18.33 -8.01
C LYS A 70 6.28 -18.71 -8.53
N ASP A 71 6.05 -20.00 -8.77
CA ASP A 71 4.80 -20.53 -9.30
C ASP A 71 3.85 -21.02 -8.18
N HIS A 72 4.20 -20.80 -6.91
CA HIS A 72 3.34 -21.18 -5.80
C HIS A 72 1.96 -20.48 -5.90
N PRO A 73 0.84 -21.24 -5.91
CA PRO A 73 -0.50 -20.68 -6.11
C PRO A 73 -0.88 -19.56 -5.13
N SER A 74 -0.42 -19.65 -3.88
CA SER A 74 -0.69 -18.62 -2.86
C SER A 74 -0.11 -17.24 -3.22
N PHE A 75 1.01 -17.16 -3.94
CA PHE A 75 1.60 -15.88 -4.32
C PHE A 75 0.80 -15.18 -5.40
N LYS A 76 0.21 -15.95 -6.33
CA LYS A 76 -0.72 -15.41 -7.33
C LYS A 76 -1.96 -14.85 -6.66
N GLU A 77 -2.52 -15.56 -5.67
CA GLU A 77 -3.67 -15.10 -4.89
C GLU A 77 -3.35 -13.86 -4.06
N ALA A 78 -2.21 -13.86 -3.36
CA ALA A 78 -1.74 -12.73 -2.56
C ALA A 78 -1.52 -11.48 -3.44
N ALA A 79 -0.86 -11.64 -4.60
CA ALA A 79 -0.67 -10.55 -5.55
C ALA A 79 -2.00 -10.02 -6.11
N GLN A 80 -2.97 -10.90 -6.37
CA GLN A 80 -4.28 -10.53 -6.85
C GLN A 80 -5.11 -9.80 -5.78
N LYS A 81 -5.04 -10.23 -4.51
CA LYS A 81 -5.64 -9.52 -3.37
C LYS A 81 -5.00 -8.14 -3.21
N LEU A 82 -3.67 -8.05 -3.22
CA LEU A 82 -2.94 -6.78 -3.16
C LEU A 82 -3.36 -5.85 -4.31
N LYS A 83 -3.42 -6.33 -5.55
CA LYS A 83 -3.91 -5.55 -6.70
C LYS A 83 -5.29 -4.94 -6.41
N ASN A 84 -6.23 -5.75 -5.94
CA ASN A 84 -7.60 -5.30 -5.67
C ASN A 84 -7.64 -4.27 -4.54
N THR A 85 -6.85 -4.47 -3.48
CA THR A 85 -6.68 -3.50 -2.40
C THR A 85 -6.14 -2.17 -2.93
N LEU A 86 -5.09 -2.19 -3.78
CA LEU A 86 -4.54 -0.99 -4.40
C LEU A 86 -5.56 -0.27 -5.30
N VAL A 87 -6.36 -1.01 -6.07
CA VAL A 87 -7.45 -0.44 -6.89
C VAL A 87 -8.46 0.27 -5.99
N HIS A 88 -8.89 -0.38 -4.91
CA HIS A 88 -9.85 0.21 -3.97
C HIS A 88 -9.30 1.48 -3.32
N ILE A 89 -8.02 1.47 -2.92
CA ILE A 89 -7.34 2.65 -2.36
C ILE A 89 -7.31 3.78 -3.40
N ALA A 90 -6.88 3.50 -4.63
CA ALA A 90 -6.81 4.50 -5.70
C ALA A 90 -8.17 5.16 -5.99
N VAL A 91 -9.22 4.35 -6.14
CA VAL A 91 -10.60 4.83 -6.37
C VAL A 91 -11.08 5.71 -5.21
N ARG A 92 -10.72 5.38 -3.97
CA ARG A 92 -11.09 6.19 -2.80
C ARG A 92 -10.36 7.51 -2.75
N ILE A 93 -9.05 7.51 -3.02
CA ILE A 93 -8.27 8.74 -3.09
C ILE A 93 -8.84 9.66 -4.18
N GLU A 94 -9.11 9.12 -5.37
CA GLU A 94 -9.70 9.87 -6.47
C GLU A 94 -11.08 10.45 -6.11
N HIS A 95 -11.93 9.68 -5.42
CA HIS A 95 -13.20 10.18 -4.91
C HIS A 95 -13.03 11.40 -3.99
N TYR A 96 -12.06 11.37 -3.07
CA TYR A 96 -11.81 12.48 -2.16
C TYR A 96 -11.13 13.67 -2.85
N ASN A 97 -10.27 13.42 -3.85
CA ASN A 97 -9.64 14.48 -4.65
C ASN A 97 -10.65 15.26 -5.49
N ASN A 98 -11.71 14.60 -5.96
CA ASN A 98 -12.79 15.20 -6.72
C ASN A 98 -13.86 15.85 -5.81
N MET A 99 -13.75 15.71 -4.50
CA MET A 99 -14.68 16.31 -3.54
C MET A 99 -14.37 17.79 -3.34
N HIS A 100 -15.41 18.62 -3.17
CA HIS A 100 -15.22 20.03 -2.85
C HIS A 100 -14.43 20.20 -1.54
N ASN A 101 -13.43 21.08 -1.53
CA ASN A 101 -12.45 21.22 -0.44
C ASN A 101 -13.10 21.41 0.94
N MET A 102 -14.13 22.23 1.06
CA MET A 102 -14.84 22.43 2.34
C MET A 102 -15.50 21.14 2.86
N ILE A 103 -16.05 20.32 1.96
CA ILE A 103 -16.68 19.04 2.34
C ILE A 103 -15.60 18.03 2.74
N ALA A 104 -14.50 17.97 1.99
CA ALA A 104 -13.37 17.11 2.30
C ALA A 104 -12.76 17.46 3.67
N PHE A 105 -12.63 18.75 3.98
CA PHE A 105 -12.17 19.23 5.28
C PHE A 105 -13.12 18.85 6.42
N MET A 106 -14.43 19.06 6.27
CA MET A 106 -15.41 18.62 7.28
C MET A 106 -15.38 17.10 7.51
N LYS A 107 -14.98 16.34 6.49
CA LYS A 107 -14.85 14.87 6.56
C LYS A 107 -13.48 14.38 7.00
N TYR A 108 -12.55 15.26 7.41
CA TYR A 108 -11.17 14.89 7.75
C TYR A 108 -11.06 13.65 8.64
N ARG A 109 -11.85 13.58 9.73
CA ARG A 109 -11.86 12.41 10.63
C ARG A 109 -12.39 11.15 9.97
N ALA A 110 -13.51 11.24 9.23
CA ALA A 110 -14.06 10.11 8.49
C ALA A 110 -13.11 9.60 7.39
N ILE A 111 -12.36 10.51 6.77
CA ILE A 111 -11.30 10.17 5.82
C ILE A 111 -10.16 9.45 6.56
N SER A 112 -9.69 9.98 7.69
CA SER A 112 -8.67 9.31 8.53
C SER A 112 -9.09 7.89 8.91
N ASP A 113 -10.31 7.69 9.39
CA ASP A 113 -10.81 6.36 9.77
C ASP A 113 -10.83 5.42 8.55
N LYS A 114 -11.16 5.95 7.37
CA LYS A 114 -11.11 5.17 6.13
C LYS A 114 -9.67 4.83 5.72
N ILE A 115 -8.73 5.76 5.84
CA ILE A 115 -7.31 5.48 5.59
C ILE A 115 -6.82 4.38 6.55
N ARG A 116 -7.15 4.48 7.85
CA ARG A 116 -6.83 3.44 8.86
C ARG A 116 -7.35 2.07 8.43
N SER A 117 -8.59 1.98 7.94
CA SER A 117 -9.15 0.70 7.46
C SER A 117 -8.33 0.08 6.31
N HIS A 118 -7.67 0.90 5.48
CA HIS A 118 -6.82 0.38 4.42
C HIS A 118 -5.49 -0.19 4.91
N PHE A 119 -4.98 0.22 6.08
CA PHE A 119 -3.84 -0.47 6.69
C PHE A 119 -4.21 -1.90 7.10
N GLN A 120 -5.46 -2.14 7.52
CA GLN A 120 -5.94 -3.50 7.80
C GLN A 120 -6.02 -4.34 6.51
N ASP A 121 -6.49 -3.77 5.41
CA ASP A 121 -6.50 -4.45 4.11
C ASP A 121 -5.08 -4.83 3.62
N LEU A 122 -4.08 -4.00 3.91
CA LEU A 122 -2.67 -4.25 3.57
C LEU A 122 -2.03 -5.31 4.47
N ASP A 123 -2.41 -5.31 5.75
CA ASP A 123 -1.97 -6.30 6.74
C ASP A 123 -2.44 -7.72 6.36
N GLU A 124 -3.70 -7.86 5.91
CA GLU A 124 -4.19 -9.12 5.32
C GLU A 124 -3.33 -9.57 4.14
N CYS A 125 -2.89 -8.66 3.28
CA CYS A 125 -2.03 -8.99 2.14
C CYS A 125 -0.66 -9.52 2.61
N LEU A 126 -0.06 -8.93 3.65
CA LEU A 126 1.20 -9.39 4.21
C LEU A 126 1.11 -10.78 4.81
N HIS A 127 0.02 -11.08 5.53
CA HIS A 127 -0.24 -12.41 6.05
C HIS A 127 -0.31 -13.46 4.93
N MET A 128 -0.92 -13.14 3.78
CA MET A 128 -0.95 -14.05 2.62
C MET A 128 0.44 -14.28 2.00
N PHE A 129 1.35 -13.32 2.11
CA PHE A 129 2.76 -13.51 1.75
C PHE A 129 3.58 -14.24 2.84
N SER A 130 2.92 -14.80 3.86
CA SER A 130 3.53 -15.54 4.98
C SER A 130 4.41 -14.71 5.90
N PHE A 131 4.18 -13.39 5.98
CA PHE A 131 4.86 -12.54 6.96
C PHE A 131 4.10 -12.51 8.29
N SER A 132 4.84 -12.53 9.41
CA SER A 132 4.29 -12.11 10.69
C SER A 132 4.08 -10.60 10.65
N THR A 133 2.86 -10.15 10.93
CA THR A 133 2.49 -8.75 10.75
C THR A 133 2.30 -7.99 12.04
N ASP A 134 2.39 -8.61 13.22
CA ASP A 134 2.12 -7.93 14.49
C ASP A 134 3.04 -6.71 14.70
N VAL A 135 4.33 -6.86 14.33
CA VAL A 135 5.30 -5.76 14.38
C VAL A 135 5.00 -4.70 13.31
N ALA A 136 4.66 -5.11 12.09
CA ALA A 136 4.32 -4.18 11.01
C ALA A 136 3.06 -3.37 11.33
N ARG A 137 2.02 -4.04 11.85
CA ARG A 137 0.75 -3.45 12.26
C ARG A 137 0.94 -2.45 13.39
N ALA A 138 1.71 -2.81 14.43
CA ALA A 138 2.02 -1.91 15.54
C ALA A 138 2.81 -0.67 15.06
N GLN A 139 3.78 -0.88 14.16
CA GLN A 139 4.55 0.22 13.58
C GLN A 139 3.65 1.16 12.76
N TRP A 140 2.78 0.60 11.91
CA TRP A 140 1.88 1.40 11.08
C TRP A 140 0.89 2.22 11.89
N GLU A 141 0.31 1.65 12.96
CA GLU A 141 -0.58 2.42 13.83
C GLU A 141 0.19 3.54 14.55
N SER A 142 1.41 3.26 15.03
CA SER A 142 2.27 4.28 15.63
C SER A 142 2.60 5.41 14.65
N ASP A 143 2.99 5.08 13.42
CA ASP A 143 3.31 6.07 12.38
C ASP A 143 2.07 6.87 11.98
N PHE A 144 0.90 6.21 11.89
CA PHE A 144 -0.36 6.85 11.55
C PHE A 144 -0.82 7.85 12.61
N GLU A 145 -0.67 7.49 13.89
CA GLU A 145 -0.97 8.38 15.01
C GLU A 145 -0.01 9.58 15.04
N ALA A 146 1.28 9.37 14.74
CA ALA A 146 2.26 10.45 14.68
C ALA A 146 1.97 11.50 13.58
N VAL A 147 1.29 11.13 12.50
CA VAL A 147 0.93 12.05 11.40
C VAL A 147 -0.52 12.57 11.49
N ARG A 148 -1.21 12.30 12.60
CA ARG A 148 -2.60 12.72 12.81
C ARG A 148 -2.73 14.12 13.43
N GLU A 149 -1.66 14.62 14.05
CA GLU A 149 -1.51 15.98 14.61
C GLU A 149 -1.40 17.05 13.52
#